data_AF-A0A7Y5KGQ4-F1
#
_entry.id   AF-A0A7Y5KGQ4-F1
#
_cell.length_a   1.000
_cell.length_b   1.000
_cell.length_c   1.000
_cell.angle_alpha   90.00
_cell.angle_beta   90.00
_cell.angle_gamma   90.00
#
_symmetry.space_group_name_H-M   'P 1'
#
loop_
_entity.id
_entity.type
_entity.pdbx_description
1 polymer ?
#
loop_
_entity_poly.entity_id
_entity_poly.type
_entity_poly.pdbx_seq_one_letter_code
_entity_poly.pdbx_strand_id
1 'polypeptide(L)'
;MNENLSDEIAQRLRMNSVDTVSSHETGMDTQDDEAQMQFAVSQGRALVSINKKDFIRINAIYKAKGWEHAGIILSTDIDHSTIYRRLLKLAGDLQAEDLENRVIRLHDFRR
;
A
#
# COMPACT_ATOMS: atom_id res chain seq x y z
N MET A 1 7.30 18.72 -6.68
CA MET A 1 7.24 17.24 -6.78
C MET A 1 5.88 16.89 -7.33
N ASN A 2 5.74 15.78 -8.06
CA ASN A 2 4.52 15.46 -8.80
C ASN A 2 3.44 14.97 -7.81
N GLU A 3 2.70 15.91 -7.21
CA GLU A 3 1.65 15.72 -6.19
C GLU A 3 0.53 14.74 -6.61
N ASN A 4 0.46 14.35 -7.89
CA ASN A 4 -0.62 13.51 -8.44
C ASN A 4 -0.28 12.02 -8.61
N LEU A 5 0.91 11.56 -8.20
CA LEU A 5 1.38 10.18 -8.46
C LEU A 5 0.50 9.12 -7.78
N SER A 6 0.18 9.26 -6.50
CA SER A 6 -0.69 8.32 -5.80
C SER A 6 -2.13 8.36 -6.31
N ASP A 7 -2.57 9.54 -6.74
CA ASP A 7 -3.97 9.82 -7.10
C ASP A 7 -4.30 9.24 -8.46
N GLU A 8 -3.40 9.42 -9.43
CA GLU A 8 -3.52 8.80 -10.75
C GLU A 8 -3.56 7.28 -10.64
N ILE A 9 -2.69 6.69 -9.82
CA ILE A 9 -2.65 5.24 -9.61
C ILE A 9 -3.94 4.76 -8.95
N ALA A 10 -4.38 5.41 -7.86
CA ALA A 10 -5.61 5.04 -7.15
C ALA A 10 -6.84 5.15 -8.06
N GLN A 11 -6.95 6.23 -8.85
CA GLN A 11 -8.05 6.40 -9.80
C GLN A 11 -8.07 5.28 -10.84
N ARG A 12 -6.92 4.94 -11.43
CA ARG A 12 -6.83 3.87 -12.43
C ARG A 12 -7.13 2.49 -11.86
N LEU A 13 -6.70 2.22 -10.62
CA LEU A 13 -7.02 0.96 -9.93
C LEU A 13 -8.53 0.84 -9.67
N ARG A 14 -9.17 1.92 -9.21
CA ARG A 14 -10.64 1.95 -9.05
C ARG A 14 -11.40 1.76 -10.37
N MET A 15 -10.90 2.29 -11.49
CA MET A 15 -11.49 2.02 -12.81
C MET A 15 -11.45 0.53 -13.19
N ASN A 16 -10.60 -0.27 -12.54
CA ASN A 16 -10.53 -1.73 -12.67
C ASN A 16 -11.12 -2.45 -11.44
N SER A 17 -12.06 -1.80 -10.74
CA SER A 17 -12.80 -2.35 -9.59
C SER A 17 -11.94 -2.75 -8.38
N VAL A 18 -10.73 -2.21 -8.26
CA VAL A 18 -9.90 -2.39 -7.06
C VAL A 18 -10.26 -1.30 -6.05
N ASP A 19 -10.58 -1.68 -4.80
CA ASP A 19 -10.82 -0.72 -3.71
C ASP A 19 -9.52 -0.05 -3.28
N THR A 20 -9.33 1.20 -3.71
CA THR A 20 -8.13 1.97 -3.38
C THR A 20 -8.45 3.43 -3.12
N VAL A 21 -7.75 4.01 -2.16
CA VAL A 21 -7.70 5.46 -1.93
C VAL A 21 -6.24 5.91 -1.90
N SER A 22 -5.98 7.14 -2.31
CA SER A 22 -4.66 7.73 -2.20
C SER A 22 -4.45 8.44 -0.85
N SER A 23 -3.19 8.66 -0.51
CA SER A 23 -2.83 9.46 0.66
C SER A 23 -3.33 10.91 0.55
N HIS A 24 -3.34 11.51 -0.65
CA HIS A 24 -3.85 12.88 -0.82
C HIS A 24 -5.38 12.94 -0.71
N GLU A 25 -6.11 11.96 -1.26
CA GLU A 25 -7.58 11.88 -1.11
C GLU A 25 -8.02 11.77 0.36
N THR A 26 -7.15 11.23 1.20
CA THR A 26 -7.40 11.01 2.62
C THR A 26 -6.73 12.05 3.52
N GLY A 27 -5.96 12.99 2.95
CA GLY A 27 -5.15 13.98 3.68
C GLY A 27 -4.00 13.38 4.50
N MET A 28 -3.67 12.11 4.25
CA MET A 28 -2.61 11.37 4.95
C MET A 28 -1.22 11.62 4.35
N ASP A 29 -1.12 12.27 3.19
CA ASP A 29 0.13 12.63 2.51
C ASP A 29 1.04 13.55 3.33
N THR A 30 0.46 14.33 4.23
CA THR A 30 1.18 15.23 5.15
C THR A 30 1.46 14.61 6.52
N GLN A 31 0.94 13.40 6.77
CA GLN A 31 1.07 12.70 8.05
C GLN A 31 2.30 11.77 8.04
N ASP A 32 2.79 11.44 9.23
CA ASP A 32 3.89 10.50 9.39
C ASP A 32 3.50 9.05 9.05
N ASP A 33 4.50 8.18 8.87
CA ASP A 33 4.28 6.79 8.46
C ASP A 33 3.45 6.00 9.48
N GLU A 34 3.50 6.34 10.78
CA GLU A 34 2.72 5.67 11.82
C GLU A 34 1.23 6.04 11.72
N ALA A 35 0.92 7.33 11.54
CA ALA A 35 -0.43 7.80 11.29
C ALA A 35 -1.02 7.21 10.00
N GLN A 36 -0.23 7.13 8.93
CA GLN A 36 -0.65 6.46 7.68
C GLN A 36 -0.95 4.98 7.90
N MET A 37 -0.13 4.28 8.69
CA MET A 37 -0.38 2.88 9.05
C MET A 37 -1.66 2.71 9.86
N GLN A 38 -1.85 3.54 10.90
CA GLN A 38 -3.04 3.50 11.75
C GLN A 38 -4.31 3.80 10.95
N PHE A 39 -4.24 4.75 10.02
CA PHE A 39 -5.33 5.02 9.10
C PHE A 39 -5.67 3.80 8.24
N ALA A 40 -4.67 3.19 7.59
CA ALA A 40 -4.88 1.98 6.78
C ALA A 40 -5.52 0.85 7.60
N VAL A 41 -5.05 0.63 8.82
CA VAL A 41 -5.61 -0.35 9.77
C VAL A 41 -7.07 -0.02 10.12
N SER A 42 -7.39 1.23 10.43
CA SER A 42 -8.76 1.67 10.72
C SER A 42 -9.73 1.46 9.56
N GLN A 43 -9.22 1.46 8.33
CA GLN A 43 -10.00 1.24 7.11
C GLN A 43 -10.01 -0.24 6.69
N GLY A 44 -9.26 -1.12 7.36
CA GLY A 44 -9.10 -2.50 6.94
C GLY A 44 -8.42 -2.66 5.57
N ARG A 45 -7.57 -1.71 5.19
CA ARG A 45 -6.92 -1.67 3.86
C ARG A 45 -5.43 -1.96 3.96
N ALA A 46 -4.89 -2.64 2.94
CA ALA A 46 -3.45 -2.78 2.79
C ALA A 46 -2.81 -1.43 2.44
N LEU A 47 -1.65 -1.14 3.02
CA LEU A 47 -0.91 0.09 2.76
C LEU A 47 0.18 -0.15 1.70
N VAL A 48 0.23 0.72 0.68
CA VAL A 48 1.26 0.70 -0.36
C VAL A 48 2.25 1.85 -0.11
N SER A 49 3.55 1.56 -0.08
CA SER A 49 4.57 2.60 0.09
C SER A 49 5.88 2.29 -0.63
N ILE A 50 6.60 3.33 -1.03
CA ILE A 50 8.00 3.25 -1.48
C ILE A 50 8.99 3.41 -0.30
N ASN A 51 8.53 3.87 0.87
CA ASN A 51 9.36 4.03 2.07
C ASN A 51 9.55 2.68 2.80
N LYS A 52 10.39 1.81 2.23
CA LYS A 52 10.57 0.45 2.75
C LYS A 52 11.10 0.41 4.18
N LYS A 53 12.03 1.30 4.53
CA LYS A 53 12.75 1.23 5.80
C LYS A 53 11.80 1.43 6.98
N ASP A 54 10.96 2.46 6.91
CA ASP A 54 10.10 2.82 8.02
C ASP A 54 8.93 1.86 8.15
N PHE A 55 8.32 1.43 7.04
CA PHE A 55 7.23 0.45 7.09
C PHE A 55 7.68 -0.97 7.50
N ILE A 56 8.93 -1.37 7.25
CA ILE A 56 9.49 -2.60 7.84
C ILE A 56 9.60 -2.48 9.36
N ARG A 57 10.05 -1.32 9.86
CA ARG A 57 10.14 -1.06 11.30
C ARG A 57 8.77 -1.04 11.95
N ILE A 58 7.79 -0.38 11.34
CA ILE A 58 6.41 -0.32 11.81
C ILE A 58 5.80 -1.73 11.87
N ASN A 59 5.96 -2.53 10.81
CA ASN A 59 5.53 -3.93 10.82
C ASN A 59 6.15 -4.73 11.98
N ALA A 60 7.44 -4.54 12.27
CA ALA A 60 8.08 -5.22 13.41
C ALA A 60 7.45 -4.82 14.75
N ILE A 61 7.06 -3.56 14.91
CA ILE A 61 6.34 -3.07 16.10
C ILE A 61 4.95 -3.71 16.20
N TYR A 62 4.19 -3.76 15.09
CA TYR A 62 2.87 -4.41 15.05
C TYR A 62 2.96 -5.88 15.45
N LYS A 63 3.92 -6.61 14.86
CA LYS A 63 4.18 -8.01 15.21
C LYS A 63 4.54 -8.20 16.67
N ALA A 64 5.43 -7.36 17.22
CA ALA A 64 5.83 -7.45 18.62
C ALA A 64 4.67 -7.17 19.60
N LYS A 65 3.72 -6.32 19.20
CA LYS A 65 2.54 -5.97 20.00
C LYS A 65 1.32 -6.89 19.76
N GLY A 66 1.42 -7.83 18.81
CA GLY A 66 0.28 -8.66 18.40
C GLY A 66 -0.84 -7.85 17.73
N TRP A 67 -0.50 -6.71 17.13
CA TRP A 67 -1.45 -5.87 16.40
C TRP A 67 -1.59 -6.35 14.97
N GLU A 68 -2.82 -6.26 14.46
CA GLU A 68 -3.17 -6.72 13.13
C GLU A 68 -3.21 -5.58 12.10
N HIS A 69 -2.96 -5.93 10.85
CA HIS A 69 -3.11 -5.05 9.70
C HIS A 69 -3.45 -5.83 8.44
N ALA A 70 -4.19 -5.21 7.51
CA ALA A 70 -4.61 -5.84 6.25
C ALA A 70 -3.48 -6.03 5.22
N GLY A 71 -2.26 -5.57 5.52
CA GLY A 71 -1.05 -5.87 4.75
C GLY A 71 -0.23 -4.63 4.42
N ILE A 72 1.04 -4.84 4.11
CA ILE A 72 1.95 -3.78 3.67
C ILE A 72 2.61 -4.20 2.35
N ILE A 73 2.49 -3.35 1.34
CA ILE A 73 2.98 -3.59 -0.02
C ILE A 73 4.10 -2.59 -0.30
N LEU A 74 5.32 -3.10 -0.45
CA LEU A 74 6.51 -2.27 -0.61
C LEU A 74 7.00 -2.25 -2.06
N SER A 75 7.01 -1.06 -2.67
CA SER A 75 7.56 -0.84 -4.01
C SER A 75 8.97 -0.23 -3.96
N THR A 76 9.81 -0.56 -4.94
CA THR A 76 11.08 0.13 -5.23
C THR A 76 11.00 0.94 -6.52
N ASP A 77 9.94 0.75 -7.29
CA ASP A 77 9.77 1.45 -8.56
C ASP A 77 9.25 2.85 -8.28
N ILE A 78 9.71 3.80 -9.09
CA ILE A 78 9.24 5.19 -9.09
C ILE A 78 8.33 5.43 -10.32
N ASP A 79 8.37 4.53 -11.30
CA ASP A 79 7.57 4.60 -12.52
C ASP A 79 6.09 4.24 -12.27
N HIS A 80 5.20 5.21 -12.53
CA HIS A 80 3.76 5.10 -12.27
C HIS A 80 3.14 3.91 -12.99
N SER A 81 3.48 3.73 -14.27
CA SER A 81 2.92 2.67 -15.11
C SER A 81 3.34 1.29 -14.66
N THR A 82 4.56 1.15 -14.11
CA THR A 82 5.05 -0.09 -13.53
C THR A 82 4.36 -0.39 -12.20
N ILE A 83 4.26 0.59 -11.30
CA ILE A 83 3.55 0.42 -10.03
C ILE A 83 2.09 0.02 -10.28
N TYR A 84 1.37 0.77 -11.12
CA TYR A 84 -0.02 0.48 -11.48
C TYR A 84 -0.19 -0.96 -12.02
N ARG A 85 0.61 -1.38 -13.01
CA ARG A 85 0.50 -2.72 -13.60
C ARG A 85 0.74 -3.83 -12.59
N ARG A 86 1.68 -3.63 -11.66
CA ARG A 86 2.00 -4.62 -10.62
C ARG A 86 0.92 -4.67 -9.55
N LEU A 87 0.39 -3.52 -9.13
CA LEU A 87 -0.73 -3.45 -8.18
C LEU A 87 -1.99 -4.09 -8.77
N LEU A 88 -2.28 -3.84 -10.06
CA LEU A 88 -3.41 -4.46 -10.74
C LEU A 88 -3.27 -5.99 -10.81
N LYS A 89 -2.06 -6.49 -11.09
CA LYS A 89 -1.79 -7.94 -11.07
C LYS A 89 -1.96 -8.53 -9.67
N LEU A 90 -1.36 -7.89 -8.66
CA LEU A 90 -1.47 -8.28 -7.26
C LEU A 90 -2.93 -8.37 -6.81
N ALA A 91 -3.76 -7.38 -7.16
CA ALA A 91 -5.18 -7.35 -6.84
C ALA A 91 -5.99 -8.47 -7.52
N GLY A 92 -5.50 -9.02 -8.63
CA GLY A 92 -6.10 -10.19 -9.28
C GLY A 92 -5.57 -11.53 -8.77
N ASP A 93 -4.35 -11.56 -8.24
CA ASP A 93 -3.64 -12.79 -7.83
C ASP A 93 -3.87 -13.16 -6.35
N LEU A 94 -4.16 -12.19 -5.49
CA LEU A 94 -4.27 -12.40 -4.03
C LEU A 94 -5.67 -12.06 -3.50
N GLN A 95 -6.11 -12.83 -2.50
CA GLN A 95 -7.25 -12.47 -1.65
C GLN A 95 -6.78 -11.63 -0.44
N ALA A 96 -7.72 -11.04 0.29
CA ALA A 96 -7.41 -10.18 1.44
C ALA A 96 -6.65 -10.96 2.53
N GLU A 97 -7.06 -12.19 2.78
CA GLU A 97 -6.48 -13.10 3.77
C GLU A 97 -5.03 -13.46 3.44
N ASP A 98 -4.65 -13.42 2.15
CA ASP A 98 -3.27 -13.65 1.73
C ASP A 98 -2.33 -12.50 2.13
N LEU A 99 -2.87 -11.32 2.46
CA LEU A 99 -2.11 -10.11 2.81
C LEU A 99 -2.12 -9.78 4.30
N GLU A 100 -3.06 -10.34 5.06
CA GLU A 100 -3.20 -10.10 6.50
C GLU A 100 -1.87 -10.33 7.23
N ASN A 101 -1.44 -9.32 8.00
CA ASN A 101 -0.22 -9.35 8.81
C ASN A 101 1.07 -9.65 8.03
N ARG A 102 1.06 -9.44 6.71
CA ARG A 102 2.19 -9.69 5.82
C ARG A 102 2.73 -8.41 5.20
N VAL A 103 4.04 -8.46 4.94
CA VAL A 103 4.75 -7.49 4.12
C VAL A 103 5.15 -8.18 2.85
N ILE A 104 4.67 -7.69 1.71
CA ILE A 104 5.03 -8.21 0.39
C ILE A 104 5.78 -7.16 -0.42
N ARG A 105 6.62 -7.60 -1.34
CA ARG A 105 7.33 -6.70 -2.24
C ARG A 105 6.58 -6.66 -3.56
N LEU A 106 6.20 -5.46 -4.00
CA LEU A 106 5.49 -5.30 -5.27
C LEU A 106 6.29 -5.85 -6.46
N HIS A 107 7.62 -5.90 -6.34
CA HIS A 107 8.51 -6.45 -7.37
C HIS A 107 8.31 -7.94 -7.67
N ASP A 108 7.64 -8.69 -6.79
CA ASP A 108 7.36 -10.12 -7.00
C ASP A 108 6.29 -10.32 -8.09
N PHE A 109 5.49 -9.28 -8.37
CA PHE A 109 4.41 -9.28 -9.35
C PHE A 109 4.85 -8.73 -10.70
N ARG A 110 6.07 -9.10 -11.15
CA ARG A 110 6.53 -8.81 -12.51
C ARG A 110 5.67 -9.57 -13.52
N ARG A 111 5.44 -8.97 -14.69
CA ARG A 111 4.84 -9.67 -15.83
C ARG A 111 5.65 -10.92 -16.13
#